data_AF-A0A8J5V6M6-F1
#
_entry.id   AF-A0A8J5V6M6-F1
#
_cell.length_a   1.000
_cell.length_b   1.000
_cell.length_c   1.000
_cell.angle_alpha   90.00
_cell.angle_beta   90.00
_cell.angle_gamma   90.00
#
_symmetry.space_group_name_H-M   'P 1'
#
loop_
_entity.id
_entity.type
_entity.pdbx_description
1 polymer ?
#
loop_
_entity_poly.entity_id
_entity_poly.type
_entity_poly.pdbx_seq_one_letter_code
_entity_poly.pdbx_strand_id
1 'polypeptide(L)'
;MALTRSFFFGIFCLSFTIPSIIADDECDTSKCPGPLKYYEDVKCKPVYKTPDSCCPYKFDCDHLKERSKETCMVNGHEYKIGDSLRGEDANPCDIGCTCQETLGVAQFSCAAVDCPGEEYIPPGCYTRQSALDCCSNGVICPENPEDRPTCEVDGKIYKDGEYFKPAAEPNKNCYCAPGYTGENIEPFCKMTTNVCGAELHHAYEIHNNCGPVYYNSQSPQSSCSIAYRCQNKHDSVIKRLKTPEDPENTEMDITCKFGDLTMQYGDELIQSTDYSSVCVKCVCEVGPVPTCQRLPDSECDVTKHPPFGD
;
A
#
# COMPACT_ATOMS: atom_id res chain seq x y z
N MET A 1 -39.78 36.97 -73.28
CA MET A 1 -39.08 36.03 -72.39
C MET A 1 -37.85 36.71 -71.83
N ALA A 2 -37.94 37.22 -70.61
CA ALA A 2 -36.79 37.65 -69.82
C ALA A 2 -37.22 37.56 -68.35
N LEU A 3 -36.56 36.68 -67.61
CA LEU A 3 -36.82 36.30 -66.23
C LEU A 3 -36.36 37.41 -65.27
N THR A 4 -37.26 37.91 -64.43
CA THR A 4 -36.93 38.72 -63.26
C THR A 4 -36.69 37.78 -62.06
N ARG A 5 -35.43 37.69 -61.63
CA ARG A 5 -34.97 36.99 -60.43
C ARG A 5 -35.38 37.78 -59.17
N SER A 6 -36.14 37.15 -58.28
CA SER A 6 -36.40 37.66 -56.93
C SER A 6 -35.31 37.19 -55.97
N PHE A 7 -34.73 38.14 -55.23
CA PHE A 7 -33.73 37.94 -54.20
C PHE A 7 -34.37 37.38 -52.92
N PHE A 8 -33.91 36.22 -52.45
CA PHE A 8 -34.18 35.73 -51.10
C PHE A 8 -32.95 35.98 -50.23
N PHE A 9 -33.08 36.87 -49.23
CA PHE A 9 -32.08 37.10 -48.19
C PHE A 9 -32.24 35.99 -47.12
N GLY A 10 -31.31 35.03 -47.10
CA GLY A 10 -31.21 34.02 -46.04
C GLY A 10 -30.33 34.54 -44.91
N ILE A 11 -30.92 34.74 -43.73
CA ILE A 11 -30.21 35.10 -42.49
C ILE A 11 -29.54 33.83 -41.95
N PHE A 12 -28.21 33.78 -41.96
CA PHE A 12 -27.41 32.71 -41.37
C PHE A 12 -27.19 33.01 -39.88
N CYS A 13 -27.98 32.39 -39.00
CA CYS A 13 -27.74 32.42 -37.56
C CYS A 13 -26.54 31.52 -37.23
N LEU A 14 -25.36 32.13 -37.08
CA LEU A 14 -24.18 31.50 -36.49
C LEU A 14 -24.40 31.34 -34.97
N SER A 15 -24.91 30.19 -34.56
CA SER A 15 -24.92 29.76 -33.18
C SER A 15 -23.48 29.45 -32.73
N PHE A 16 -22.87 30.38 -31.98
CA PHE A 16 -21.65 30.12 -31.23
C PHE A 16 -21.95 29.11 -30.12
N THR A 17 -21.57 27.85 -30.31
CA THR A 17 -21.49 26.88 -29.21
C THR A 17 -20.25 27.21 -28.39
N ILE A 18 -20.44 27.78 -27.20
CA ILE A 18 -19.38 27.88 -26.20
C ILE A 18 -19.09 26.45 -25.77
N PRO A 19 -17.90 25.88 -26.02
CA PRO A 19 -17.56 24.58 -25.46
C PRO A 19 -17.52 24.74 -23.95
N SER A 20 -18.45 24.08 -23.26
CA SER A 20 -18.37 23.88 -21.83
C SER A 20 -17.04 23.19 -21.56
N ILE A 21 -16.11 23.92 -20.92
CA ILE A 21 -14.91 23.33 -20.35
C ILE A 21 -15.42 22.45 -19.22
N ILE A 22 -15.59 21.17 -19.51
CA ILE A 22 -15.69 20.14 -18.47
C ILE A 22 -14.29 20.13 -17.87
N ALA A 23 -14.16 20.68 -16.66
CA ALA A 23 -13.01 20.39 -15.83
C ALA A 23 -13.02 18.87 -15.62
N ASP A 24 -12.10 18.16 -16.26
CA ASP A 24 -11.68 16.85 -15.78
C ASP A 24 -11.06 17.12 -14.40
N ASP A 25 -11.86 16.98 -13.34
CA ASP A 25 -11.31 16.69 -12.03
C ASP A 25 -10.62 15.33 -12.18
N GLU A 26 -9.31 15.37 -12.40
CA GLU A 26 -8.45 14.20 -12.47
C GLU A 26 -8.70 13.34 -11.22
N CYS A 27 -9.07 12.08 -11.42
CA CYS A 27 -9.45 11.18 -10.33
C CYS A 27 -8.29 11.01 -9.34
N ASP A 28 -8.46 11.56 -8.13
CA ASP A 28 -7.49 11.47 -7.06
C ASP A 28 -7.71 10.20 -6.21
N THR A 29 -7.06 9.12 -6.61
CA THR A 29 -7.14 7.81 -5.93
C THR A 29 -6.64 7.84 -4.49
N SER A 30 -5.86 8.86 -4.08
CA SER A 30 -5.41 9.00 -2.69
C SER A 30 -6.54 9.28 -1.71
N LYS A 31 -7.70 9.75 -2.20
CA LYS A 31 -8.91 10.03 -1.41
C LYS A 31 -9.86 8.84 -1.33
N CYS A 32 -9.56 7.74 -2.00
CA CYS A 32 -10.42 6.57 -2.00
C CYS A 32 -10.41 5.85 -0.65
N PRO A 33 -11.56 5.33 -0.18
CA PRO A 33 -11.64 4.63 1.10
C PRO A 33 -10.92 3.27 1.04
N GLY A 34 -10.55 2.73 2.20
CA GLY A 34 -10.02 1.37 2.31
C GLY A 34 -8.49 1.22 2.28
N PRO A 35 -7.98 0.03 2.62
CA PRO A 35 -6.55 -0.27 2.62
C PRO A 35 -6.06 -0.65 1.21
N LEU A 36 -6.11 0.29 0.26
CA LEU A 36 -5.86 -0.01 -1.15
C LEU A 36 -4.46 -0.58 -1.40
N LYS A 37 -3.45 -0.10 -0.68
CA LYS A 37 -2.08 -0.60 -0.84
C LYS A 37 -1.95 -2.05 -0.41
N TYR A 38 -2.68 -2.47 0.62
CA TYR A 38 -2.73 -3.88 1.02
C TYR A 38 -3.32 -4.74 -0.10
N TYR A 39 -4.46 -4.33 -0.67
CA TYR A 39 -5.09 -5.07 -1.77
C TYR A 39 -4.22 -5.18 -3.01
N GLU A 40 -3.47 -4.13 -3.34
CA GLU A 40 -2.46 -4.17 -4.40
C GLU A 40 -1.36 -5.19 -4.10
N ASP A 41 -0.81 -5.17 -2.88
CA ASP A 41 0.30 -6.04 -2.45
C ASP A 41 -0.08 -7.53 -2.48
N VAL A 42 -1.31 -7.87 -2.06
CA VAL A 42 -1.83 -9.24 -2.13
C VAL A 42 -2.52 -9.57 -3.47
N LYS A 43 -2.40 -8.69 -4.48
CA LYS A 43 -2.84 -8.88 -5.87
C LYS A 43 -4.35 -9.08 -6.04
N CYS A 44 -5.14 -8.45 -5.19
CA CYS A 44 -6.58 -8.37 -5.39
C CYS A 44 -6.93 -7.43 -6.55
N LYS A 45 -8.06 -7.71 -7.21
CA LYS A 45 -8.52 -6.93 -8.36
C LYS A 45 -9.58 -5.92 -7.93
N PRO A 46 -9.45 -4.63 -8.29
CA PRO A 46 -10.46 -3.64 -7.96
C PRO A 46 -11.76 -3.90 -8.74
N VAL A 47 -12.90 -3.67 -8.08
CA VAL A 47 -14.24 -3.74 -8.68
C VAL A 47 -14.91 -2.38 -8.54
N TYR A 48 -15.33 -1.81 -9.67
CA TYR A 48 -15.93 -0.48 -9.76
C TYR A 48 -17.44 -0.57 -9.99
N LYS A 49 -18.22 0.38 -9.44
CA LYS A 49 -19.68 0.42 -9.65
C LYS A 49 -20.03 0.75 -11.10
N THR A 50 -19.27 1.67 -11.67
CA THR A 50 -19.34 2.09 -13.08
C THR A 50 -17.92 2.25 -13.63
N PRO A 51 -17.72 2.17 -14.95
CA PRO A 51 -16.40 2.38 -15.56
C PRO A 51 -15.77 3.75 -15.24
N ASP A 52 -16.60 4.77 -15.03
CA ASP A 52 -16.16 6.14 -14.72
C ASP A 52 -16.01 6.40 -13.20
N SER A 53 -16.21 5.38 -12.36
CA SER A 53 -16.05 5.53 -10.91
C SER A 53 -14.57 5.72 -10.57
N CYS A 54 -14.25 6.80 -9.86
CA CYS A 54 -12.88 7.07 -9.42
C CYS A 54 -12.35 5.99 -8.45
N CYS A 55 -13.17 5.57 -7.49
CA CYS A 55 -12.78 4.62 -6.46
C CYS A 55 -13.43 3.24 -6.68
N PRO A 56 -12.69 2.14 -6.44
CA PRO A 56 -13.31 0.83 -6.33
C PRO A 56 -14.24 0.79 -5.12
N TYR A 57 -15.36 0.09 -5.25
CA TYR A 57 -16.27 -0.10 -4.11
C TYR A 57 -15.99 -1.42 -3.37
N LYS A 58 -15.33 -2.37 -4.01
CA LYS A 58 -14.80 -3.61 -3.39
C LYS A 58 -13.62 -4.15 -4.18
N PHE A 59 -12.93 -5.12 -3.60
CA PHE A 59 -11.89 -5.89 -4.27
C PHE A 59 -12.26 -7.36 -4.35
N ASP A 60 -11.92 -7.98 -5.48
CA ASP A 60 -11.93 -9.43 -5.65
C ASP A 60 -10.58 -9.99 -5.18
N CYS A 61 -10.64 -10.73 -4.07
CA CYS A 61 -9.51 -11.41 -3.44
C CYS A 61 -9.76 -12.91 -3.33
N ASP A 62 -10.60 -13.50 -4.18
CA ASP A 62 -11.00 -14.91 -4.04
C ASP A 62 -9.80 -15.87 -4.17
N HIS A 63 -8.76 -15.48 -4.91
CA HIS A 63 -7.50 -16.24 -5.01
C HIS A 63 -6.77 -16.40 -3.67
N LEU A 64 -7.04 -15.56 -2.67
CA LEU A 64 -6.47 -15.70 -1.33
C LEU A 64 -7.11 -16.86 -0.55
N LYS A 65 -8.39 -17.15 -0.81
CA LYS A 65 -9.15 -18.21 -0.12
C LYS A 65 -8.73 -19.61 -0.57
N GLU A 66 -8.22 -19.71 -1.79
CA GLU A 66 -7.77 -20.96 -2.40
C GLU A 66 -6.34 -21.34 -2.00
N ARG A 67 -5.65 -20.47 -1.24
CA ARG A 67 -4.26 -20.74 -0.82
C ARG A 67 -4.20 -21.94 0.10
N SER A 68 -3.23 -22.80 -0.18
CA SER A 68 -2.89 -23.92 0.70
C SER A 68 -2.26 -23.39 1.99
N LYS A 69 -2.64 -23.99 3.12
CA LYS A 69 -1.98 -23.77 4.41
C LYS A 69 -0.66 -24.54 4.54
N GLU A 70 -0.34 -25.40 3.56
CA GLU A 70 0.81 -26.32 3.61
C GLU A 70 1.99 -25.85 2.74
N THR A 71 1.82 -24.76 2.00
CA THR A 71 2.84 -24.19 1.10
C THR A 71 2.92 -22.68 1.23
N CYS A 72 4.11 -22.12 1.22
CA CYS A 72 4.28 -20.67 1.16
C CYS A 72 4.04 -20.17 -0.27
N MET A 73 3.43 -19.00 -0.40
CA MET A 73 3.10 -18.38 -1.69
C MET A 73 3.66 -16.97 -1.72
N VAL A 74 4.58 -16.70 -2.65
CA VAL A 74 5.16 -15.37 -2.87
C VAL A 74 5.29 -15.15 -4.35
N ASN A 75 4.86 -13.97 -4.82
CA ASN A 75 4.97 -13.59 -6.22
C ASN A 75 4.28 -14.51 -7.24
N GLY A 76 3.33 -15.33 -6.79
CA GLY A 76 2.68 -16.35 -7.62
C GLY A 76 3.48 -17.66 -7.73
N HIS A 77 4.60 -17.77 -7.02
CA HIS A 77 5.35 -19.01 -6.86
C HIS A 77 4.98 -19.73 -5.57
N GLU A 78 4.85 -21.05 -5.68
CA GLU A 78 4.60 -21.96 -4.56
C GLU A 78 5.92 -22.56 -4.05
N TYR A 79 6.01 -22.69 -2.74
CA TYR A 79 7.16 -23.19 -2.00
C TYR A 79 6.71 -24.23 -0.97
N LYS A 80 7.40 -25.36 -0.92
CA LYS A 80 7.17 -26.38 0.12
C LYS A 80 7.86 -25.96 1.40
N ILE A 81 7.37 -26.47 2.51
CA ILE A 81 8.06 -26.36 3.80
C ILE A 81 9.49 -26.91 3.64
N GLY A 82 10.48 -26.10 4.04
CA GLY A 82 11.90 -26.35 3.89
C GLY A 82 12.55 -25.68 2.67
N ASP A 83 11.77 -25.19 1.70
CA ASP A 83 12.31 -24.50 0.52
C ASP A 83 12.83 -23.11 0.91
N SER A 84 13.97 -22.72 0.31
CA SER A 84 14.50 -21.36 0.41
C SER A 84 13.82 -20.43 -0.61
N LEU A 85 13.66 -19.15 -0.25
CA LEU A 85 13.14 -18.13 -1.15
C LEU A 85 14.07 -17.99 -2.36
N ARG A 86 13.50 -17.97 -3.57
CA ARG A 86 14.27 -17.80 -4.80
C ARG A 86 14.77 -16.36 -4.92
N GLY A 87 15.92 -16.19 -5.59
CA GLY A 87 16.54 -14.87 -5.74
C GLY A 87 15.68 -13.88 -6.51
N GLU A 88 14.89 -14.35 -7.49
CA GLU A 88 13.96 -13.52 -8.26
C GLU A 88 12.77 -13.01 -7.43
N ASP A 89 12.44 -13.67 -6.32
CA ASP A 89 11.35 -13.26 -5.43
C ASP A 89 11.86 -12.45 -4.23
N ALA A 90 13.18 -12.33 -4.06
CA ALA A 90 13.81 -11.71 -2.90
C ALA A 90 14.19 -10.24 -3.14
N ASN A 91 13.75 -9.40 -2.22
CA ASN A 91 14.32 -8.08 -1.99
C ASN A 91 15.69 -8.20 -1.30
N PRO A 92 16.55 -7.15 -1.34
CA PRO A 92 17.86 -7.17 -0.70
C PRO A 92 17.86 -7.59 0.78
N CYS A 93 16.81 -7.25 1.53
CA CYS A 93 16.68 -7.54 2.96
C CYS A 93 16.04 -8.90 3.28
N ASP A 94 15.64 -9.67 2.27
CA ASP A 94 15.02 -10.98 2.45
C ASP A 94 16.09 -12.06 2.68
N ILE A 95 16.86 -11.90 3.76
CA ILE A 95 18.04 -12.72 4.07
C ILE A 95 17.64 -14.04 4.72
N GLY A 96 18.10 -15.15 4.14
CA GLY A 96 17.93 -16.48 4.73
C GLY A 96 16.48 -16.97 4.81
N CYS A 97 15.57 -16.38 4.03
CA CYS A 97 14.16 -16.72 4.04
C CYS A 97 13.92 -18.19 3.68
N THR A 98 13.27 -18.92 4.58
CA THR A 98 12.90 -20.33 4.40
C THR A 98 11.40 -20.51 4.70
N CYS A 99 10.71 -21.27 3.85
CA CYS A 99 9.32 -21.62 4.06
C CYS A 99 9.19 -22.60 5.24
N GLN A 100 8.42 -22.24 6.26
CA GLN A 100 8.27 -23.01 7.50
C GLN A 100 6.81 -23.02 7.95
N GLU A 101 6.42 -24.05 8.72
CA GLU A 101 5.13 -24.04 9.39
C GLU A 101 5.20 -23.13 10.64
N THR A 102 4.31 -22.16 10.75
CA THR A 102 4.18 -21.29 11.92
C THR A 102 2.70 -21.03 12.18
N LEU A 103 2.25 -21.19 13.42
CA LEU A 103 0.84 -21.00 13.80
C LEU A 103 -0.15 -21.79 12.93
N GLY A 104 0.23 -23.00 12.48
CA GLY A 104 -0.61 -23.87 11.67
C GLY A 104 -0.77 -23.46 10.20
N VAL A 105 0.09 -22.55 9.69
CA VAL A 105 0.17 -22.21 8.26
C VAL A 105 1.63 -22.19 7.80
N ALA A 106 1.87 -22.49 6.52
CA ALA A 106 3.16 -22.31 5.89
C ALA A 106 3.41 -20.83 5.58
N GLN A 107 4.51 -20.28 6.10
CA GLN A 107 4.95 -18.91 5.84
C GLN A 107 6.48 -18.81 5.81
N PHE A 108 7.02 -17.76 5.20
CA PHE A 108 8.47 -17.56 5.23
C PHE A 108 8.92 -17.02 6.59
N SER A 109 9.97 -17.62 7.12
CA SER A 109 10.76 -17.08 8.22
C SER A 109 12.08 -16.58 7.66
N CYS A 110 12.37 -15.30 7.82
CA CYS A 110 13.58 -14.63 7.36
C CYS A 110 14.43 -14.19 8.55
N ALA A 111 15.73 -14.00 8.34
CA ALA A 111 16.60 -13.45 9.37
C ALA A 111 16.23 -11.99 9.66
N ALA A 112 16.14 -11.64 10.94
CA ALA A 112 16.13 -10.23 11.33
C ALA A 112 17.49 -9.63 10.95
N VAL A 113 17.47 -8.57 10.14
CA VAL A 113 18.69 -7.89 9.70
C VAL A 113 18.88 -6.64 10.53
N ASP A 114 19.95 -6.62 11.32
CA ASP A 114 20.43 -5.41 11.98
C ASP A 114 21.49 -4.75 11.10
N CYS A 115 21.35 -3.45 10.85
CA CYS A 115 22.32 -2.63 10.11
C CYS A 115 23.12 -1.73 11.07
N PRO A 116 24.10 -2.27 11.84
CA PRO A 116 24.79 -1.53 12.92
C PRO A 116 25.67 -0.38 12.42
N GLY A 117 25.88 -0.23 11.10
CA GLY A 117 26.75 0.78 10.49
C GLY A 117 26.17 2.19 10.43
N GLU A 118 24.94 2.42 10.88
CA GLU A 118 24.24 3.70 10.74
C GLU A 118 24.33 4.62 11.98
N GLU A 119 24.89 4.14 13.10
CA GLU A 119 24.78 4.83 14.39
C GLU A 119 25.67 6.08 14.51
N TYR A 120 26.74 6.20 13.72
CA TYR A 120 27.57 7.42 13.70
C TYR A 120 28.18 7.68 12.32
N ILE A 121 27.65 8.71 11.64
CA ILE A 121 28.24 9.26 10.42
C ILE A 121 28.95 10.57 10.80
N PRO A 122 30.30 10.65 10.70
CA PRO A 122 31.02 11.88 10.99
C PRO A 122 30.56 13.04 10.09
N PRO A 123 30.59 14.29 10.57
CA PRO A 123 30.23 15.45 9.75
C PRO A 123 31.04 15.49 8.45
N GLY A 124 30.36 15.68 7.32
CA GLY A 124 30.97 15.71 5.98
C GLY A 124 31.14 14.34 5.32
N CYS A 125 30.92 13.24 6.07
CA CYS A 125 30.87 11.90 5.52
C CYS A 125 29.43 11.47 5.22
N TYR A 126 29.28 10.38 4.48
CA TYR A 126 27.98 9.80 4.14
C TYR A 126 28.09 8.28 4.00
N THR A 127 26.98 7.58 4.16
CA THR A 127 26.88 6.15 3.87
C THR A 127 26.38 5.94 2.45
N ARG A 128 26.78 4.81 1.86
CA ARG A 128 26.24 4.37 0.57
C ARG A 128 25.78 2.94 0.70
N GLN A 129 24.53 2.71 0.33
CA GLN A 129 23.94 1.39 0.21
C GLN A 129 23.49 1.25 -1.23
N SER A 130 23.84 0.14 -1.88
CA SER A 130 23.38 -0.07 -3.25
C SER A 130 21.91 -0.49 -3.29
N ALA A 131 21.28 -0.47 -4.46
CA ALA A 131 19.96 -1.05 -4.66
C ALA A 131 19.92 -2.58 -4.45
N LEU A 132 21.09 -3.23 -4.35
CA LEU A 132 21.25 -4.68 -4.18
C LEU A 132 21.56 -5.08 -2.74
N ASP A 133 21.92 -4.13 -1.88
CA ASP A 133 22.31 -4.39 -0.49
C ASP A 133 21.16 -4.09 0.46
N CYS A 134 21.04 -4.86 1.56
CA CYS A 134 20.09 -4.55 2.63
C CYS A 134 20.58 -3.45 3.59
N CYS A 135 21.89 -3.41 3.83
CA CYS A 135 22.53 -2.45 4.73
C CYS A 135 23.65 -1.72 4.00
N SER A 136 23.97 -0.51 4.44
CA SER A 136 25.15 0.19 3.94
C SER A 136 26.44 -0.56 4.26
N ASN A 137 27.37 -0.55 3.31
CA ASN A 137 28.67 -1.19 3.42
C ASN A 137 29.75 -0.30 4.07
N GLY A 138 29.37 0.81 4.72
CA GLY A 138 30.27 1.66 5.49
C GLY A 138 30.15 3.16 5.19
N VAL A 139 31.08 3.93 5.76
CA VAL A 139 31.11 5.39 5.70
C VAL A 139 32.15 5.86 4.69
N ILE A 140 31.75 6.79 3.81
CA ILE A 140 32.58 7.47 2.82
C ILE A 140 32.82 8.90 3.32
N CYS A 141 34.09 9.27 3.46
CA CYS A 141 34.51 10.60 3.90
C CYS A 141 35.34 11.27 2.79
N PRO A 142 34.74 12.14 1.95
CA PRO A 142 35.50 12.89 0.97
C PRO A 142 36.41 13.93 1.67
N GLU A 143 37.52 14.30 1.01
CA GLU A 143 38.43 15.34 1.53
C GLU A 143 37.70 16.69 1.67
N ASN A 144 36.86 17.04 0.68
CA ASN A 144 35.92 18.15 0.79
C ASN A 144 34.47 17.63 0.68
N PRO A 145 33.57 17.98 1.61
CA PRO A 145 32.17 17.56 1.57
C PRO A 145 31.41 17.96 0.29
N GLU A 146 31.81 19.06 -0.35
CA GLU A 146 31.23 19.56 -1.59
C GLU A 146 31.59 18.70 -2.83
N ASP A 147 32.61 17.83 -2.71
CA ASP A 147 33.02 16.93 -3.79
C ASP A 147 32.12 15.67 -3.87
N ARG A 148 31.09 15.57 -3.02
CA ARG A 148 30.15 14.44 -3.04
C ARG A 148 29.47 14.38 -4.41
N PRO A 149 29.63 13.27 -5.17
CA PRO A 149 29.05 13.14 -6.50
C PRO A 149 27.53 13.28 -6.48
N THR A 150 26.95 13.75 -7.59
CA THR A 150 25.51 13.95 -7.72
C THR A 150 24.96 13.30 -8.98
N CYS A 151 23.66 13.04 -8.96
CA CYS A 151 22.87 12.52 -10.06
C CYS A 151 21.67 13.44 -10.26
N GLU A 152 21.27 13.68 -11.51
CA GLU A 152 20.03 14.39 -11.83
C GLU A 152 19.01 13.39 -12.37
N VAL A 153 17.84 13.31 -11.72
CA VAL A 153 16.74 12.41 -12.07
C VAL A 153 15.43 13.16 -11.93
N ASP A 154 14.61 13.15 -12.98
CA ASP A 154 13.31 13.83 -13.02
C ASP A 154 13.39 15.32 -12.60
N GLY A 155 14.48 16.01 -12.97
CA GLY A 155 14.72 17.40 -12.62
C GLY A 155 15.10 17.64 -11.14
N LYS A 156 15.36 16.58 -10.37
CA LYS A 156 15.85 16.64 -8.99
C LYS A 156 17.28 16.14 -8.89
N ILE A 157 18.09 16.86 -8.11
CA ILE A 157 19.48 16.49 -7.83
C ILE A 157 19.51 15.62 -6.57
N TYR A 158 20.16 14.46 -6.69
CA TYR A 158 20.44 13.51 -5.62
C TYR A 158 21.94 13.45 -5.39
N LYS A 159 22.37 13.30 -4.13
CA LYS A 159 23.78 13.11 -3.75
C LYS A 159 24.13 11.63 -3.66
N ASP A 160 25.40 11.27 -3.85
CA ASP A 160 25.88 9.88 -3.80
C ASP A 160 25.42 9.17 -2.52
N GLY A 161 24.71 8.04 -2.64
CA GLY A 161 24.09 7.29 -1.54
C GLY A 161 22.64 7.65 -1.26
N GLU A 162 22.09 8.74 -1.81
CA GLU A 162 20.66 9.06 -1.67
C GLU A 162 19.80 8.18 -2.57
N TYR A 163 18.71 7.69 -2.00
CA TYR A 163 17.72 6.86 -2.70
C TYR A 163 16.67 7.70 -3.43
N PHE A 164 16.17 7.15 -4.53
CA PHE A 164 15.08 7.72 -5.31
C PHE A 164 14.22 6.64 -5.97
N LYS A 165 12.99 7.03 -6.31
CA LYS A 165 12.08 6.25 -7.15
C LYS A 165 11.81 7.06 -8.42
N PRO A 166 12.22 6.58 -9.61
CA PRO A 166 11.95 7.28 -10.86
C PRO A 166 10.45 7.45 -11.10
N ALA A 167 10.00 8.62 -11.54
CA ALA A 167 8.59 8.90 -11.76
C ALA A 167 7.96 7.97 -12.82
N ALA A 168 8.72 7.65 -13.87
CA ALA A 168 8.28 6.73 -14.92
C ALA A 168 8.29 5.25 -14.50
N GLU A 169 9.03 4.90 -13.44
CA GLU A 169 9.23 3.52 -12.99
C GLU A 169 9.14 3.43 -11.45
N PRO A 170 7.98 3.73 -10.85
CA PRO A 170 7.82 3.93 -9.40
C PRO A 170 8.09 2.67 -8.55
N ASN A 171 8.14 1.50 -9.19
CA ASN A 171 8.43 0.22 -8.53
C ASN A 171 9.93 -0.10 -8.46
N LYS A 172 10.79 0.70 -9.11
CA LYS A 172 12.24 0.60 -8.98
C LYS A 172 12.72 1.39 -7.77
N ASN A 173 13.53 0.75 -6.94
CA ASN A 173 14.30 1.41 -5.92
C ASN A 173 15.70 1.67 -6.47
N CYS A 174 16.08 2.95 -6.52
CA CYS A 174 17.34 3.39 -7.09
C CYS A 174 18.15 4.18 -6.07
N TYR A 175 19.46 4.25 -6.27
CA TYR A 175 20.33 5.14 -5.51
C TYR A 175 21.25 5.90 -6.44
N CYS A 176 21.58 7.13 -6.06
CA CYS A 176 22.59 7.91 -6.77
C CYS A 176 23.98 7.39 -6.40
N ALA A 177 24.83 7.17 -7.41
CA ALA A 177 26.24 6.84 -7.20
C ALA A 177 27.09 7.19 -8.44
N PRO A 178 28.42 7.29 -8.28
CA PRO A 178 29.33 7.49 -9.41
C PRO A 178 29.10 6.46 -10.52
N GLY A 179 28.99 6.95 -11.75
CA GLY A 179 28.76 6.13 -12.93
C GLY A 179 27.28 5.97 -13.31
N TYR A 180 26.33 6.52 -12.53
CA TYR A 180 24.94 6.60 -12.96
C TYR A 180 24.80 7.49 -14.20
N THR A 181 24.31 6.91 -15.30
CA THR A 181 24.23 7.57 -16.61
C THR A 181 22.86 8.21 -16.89
N GLY A 182 21.91 8.12 -15.96
CA GLY A 182 20.50 8.46 -16.20
C GLY A 182 19.63 7.25 -16.57
N GLU A 183 20.23 6.06 -16.70
CA GLU A 183 19.49 4.83 -16.98
C GLU A 183 19.16 4.07 -15.68
N ASN A 184 17.88 3.76 -15.48
CA ASN A 184 17.39 3.07 -14.28
C ASN A 184 17.64 1.55 -14.34
N ILE A 185 18.90 1.14 -14.42
CA ILE A 185 19.32 -0.26 -14.56
C ILE A 185 20.26 -0.68 -13.44
N GLU A 186 20.50 -1.98 -13.31
CA GLU A 186 21.51 -2.50 -12.38
C GLU A 186 22.92 -1.95 -12.74
N PRO A 187 23.76 -1.66 -11.73
CA PRO A 187 23.55 -1.92 -10.30
C PRO A 187 22.80 -0.79 -9.56
N PHE A 188 22.47 0.33 -10.23
CA PHE A 188 21.92 1.54 -9.61
C PHE A 188 20.46 1.44 -9.20
N CYS A 189 19.70 0.61 -9.92
CA CYS A 189 18.28 0.40 -9.69
C CYS A 189 17.97 -1.10 -9.66
N LYS A 190 17.09 -1.49 -8.74
CA LYS A 190 16.50 -2.84 -8.69
C LYS A 190 14.98 -2.73 -8.61
N MET A 191 14.28 -3.64 -9.27
CA MET A 191 12.83 -3.77 -9.12
C MET A 191 12.51 -4.26 -7.70
N THR A 192 11.60 -3.59 -7.03
CA THR A 192 11.07 -4.07 -5.74
C THR A 192 9.97 -5.06 -6.04
N THR A 193 10.18 -6.34 -5.71
CA THR A 193 9.23 -7.41 -6.03
C THR A 193 8.14 -7.52 -4.98
N ASN A 194 8.47 -7.31 -3.71
CA ASN A 194 7.52 -7.32 -2.59
C ASN A 194 7.55 -5.97 -1.87
N VAL A 195 6.73 -4.99 -2.28
CA VAL A 195 6.81 -3.63 -1.74
C VAL A 195 6.41 -3.57 -0.28
N CYS A 196 5.30 -4.23 0.09
CA CYS A 196 4.88 -4.34 1.49
C CYS A 196 5.11 -5.74 2.08
N GLY A 197 5.29 -6.76 1.24
CA GLY A 197 5.71 -8.08 1.68
C GLY A 197 4.65 -8.83 2.48
N ALA A 198 3.36 -8.50 2.31
CA ALA A 198 2.27 -9.20 3.00
C ALA A 198 2.27 -10.69 2.66
N GLU A 199 2.46 -11.07 1.39
CA GLU A 199 2.55 -12.47 1.00
C GLU A 199 3.75 -13.20 1.62
N LEU A 200 4.88 -12.50 1.75
CA LEU A 200 6.12 -13.06 2.27
C LEU A 200 6.06 -13.27 3.79
N HIS A 201 5.59 -12.27 4.54
CA HIS A 201 5.72 -12.23 5.99
C HIS A 201 4.42 -12.47 6.76
N HIS A 202 3.26 -12.40 6.10
CA HIS A 202 1.96 -12.28 6.78
C HIS A 202 0.92 -13.29 6.28
N ALA A 203 1.35 -14.52 5.97
CA ALA A 203 0.46 -15.55 5.45
C ALA A 203 -0.61 -15.96 6.48
N TYR A 204 -0.25 -16.01 7.77
CA TYR A 204 -1.20 -16.28 8.85
C TYR A 204 -2.32 -15.22 8.88
N GLU A 205 -1.95 -13.96 8.79
CA GLU A 205 -2.87 -12.83 8.81
C GLU A 205 -3.82 -12.85 7.61
N ILE A 206 -3.29 -13.14 6.42
CA ILE A 206 -4.08 -13.29 5.19
C ILE A 206 -5.10 -14.43 5.34
N HIS A 207 -4.66 -15.60 5.83
CA HIS A 207 -5.55 -16.75 6.01
C HIS A 207 -6.67 -16.51 7.04
N ASN A 208 -6.42 -15.67 8.04
CA ASN A 208 -7.35 -15.40 9.13
C ASN A 208 -8.14 -14.09 8.93
N ASN A 209 -8.10 -13.48 7.74
CA ASN A 209 -8.78 -12.22 7.44
C ASN A 209 -8.47 -11.12 8.49
N CYS A 210 -7.20 -11.04 8.90
CA CYS A 210 -6.79 -10.02 9.85
C CYS A 210 -6.77 -8.64 9.17
N GLY A 211 -7.20 -7.60 9.89
CA GLY A 211 -7.25 -6.24 9.36
C GLY A 211 -5.86 -5.60 9.34
N PRO A 212 -5.39 -5.05 8.21
CA PRO A 212 -4.12 -4.31 8.15
C PRO A 212 -4.20 -3.03 9.00
N VAL A 213 -3.20 -2.84 9.86
CA VAL A 213 -3.11 -1.71 10.79
C VAL A 213 -2.10 -0.68 10.29
N TYR A 214 -2.49 0.59 10.33
CA TYR A 214 -1.65 1.74 9.95
C TYR A 214 -1.43 2.69 11.13
N TYR A 215 -0.32 3.45 11.13
CA TYR A 215 -0.19 4.61 12.02
C TYR A 215 -1.23 5.69 11.65
N ASN A 216 -1.52 6.60 12.59
CA ASN A 216 -2.45 7.71 12.32
C ASN A 216 -1.97 8.62 11.16
N SER A 217 -0.66 8.67 10.92
CA SER A 217 -0.01 9.54 9.94
C SER A 217 0.20 8.86 8.59
N GLN A 218 -0.03 7.55 8.52
CA GLN A 218 0.06 6.77 7.29
C GLN A 218 -1.27 6.79 6.54
N SER A 219 -1.21 6.86 5.22
CA SER A 219 -2.36 6.70 4.34
C SER A 219 -2.53 5.20 3.99
N PRO A 220 -3.66 4.55 4.36
CA PRO A 220 -3.93 3.16 3.98
C PRO A 220 -3.96 2.90 2.47
N GLN A 221 -4.17 3.96 1.69
CA GLN A 221 -4.23 3.92 0.22
C GLN A 221 -2.85 3.74 -0.41
N SER A 222 -1.78 4.18 0.26
CA SER A 222 -0.43 4.27 -0.33
C SER A 222 0.68 3.68 0.53
N SER A 223 0.46 3.53 1.83
CA SER A 223 1.45 3.03 2.80
C SER A 223 1.29 1.52 3.02
N CYS A 224 2.40 0.87 3.38
CA CYS A 224 2.36 -0.51 3.88
C CYS A 224 1.83 -0.53 5.32
N SER A 225 1.08 -1.58 5.67
CA SER A 225 0.62 -1.81 7.04
C SER A 225 1.80 -2.09 7.96
N ILE A 226 1.73 -1.61 9.19
CA ILE A 226 2.78 -1.77 10.20
C ILE A 226 2.59 -3.01 11.07
N ALA A 227 1.37 -3.52 11.09
CA ALA A 227 0.93 -4.67 11.85
C ALA A 227 -0.41 -5.14 11.29
N TYR A 228 -0.93 -6.22 11.85
CA TYR A 228 -2.26 -6.71 11.59
C TYR A 228 -2.98 -6.93 12.90
N ARG A 229 -4.29 -6.67 12.89
CA ARG A 229 -5.18 -7.02 14.00
C ARG A 229 -5.91 -8.29 13.59
N CYS A 230 -5.76 -9.35 14.39
CA CYS A 230 -6.48 -10.60 14.18
C CYS A 230 -7.63 -10.73 15.19
N GLN A 231 -8.64 -11.53 14.84
CA GLN A 231 -9.77 -11.73 15.73
C GLN A 231 -9.37 -12.47 17.01
N ASN A 232 -9.79 -11.95 18.15
CA ASN A 232 -9.82 -12.64 19.42
C ASN A 232 -11.28 -12.92 19.87
N LYS A 233 -11.43 -13.70 20.94
CA LYS A 233 -12.74 -14.16 21.43
C LYS A 233 -13.65 -13.06 21.99
N HIS A 234 -13.09 -11.89 22.32
CA HIS A 234 -13.82 -10.75 22.88
C HIS A 234 -14.21 -9.73 21.80
N ASP A 235 -13.74 -9.91 20.57
CA ASP A 235 -14.08 -9.03 19.47
C ASP A 235 -15.56 -9.15 19.08
N SER A 236 -16.15 -8.00 18.82
CA SER A 236 -17.54 -7.86 18.36
C SER A 236 -17.68 -6.67 17.43
N VAL A 237 -18.74 -6.71 16.62
CA VAL A 237 -19.05 -5.66 15.64
C VAL A 237 -19.98 -4.63 16.26
N ILE A 238 -19.54 -3.38 16.27
CA ILE A 238 -20.37 -2.22 16.57
C ILE A 238 -21.07 -1.80 15.28
N LYS A 239 -22.40 -1.91 15.27
CA LYS A 239 -23.20 -1.56 14.09
C LYS A 239 -23.23 -0.07 13.85
N ARG A 240 -23.03 0.34 12.59
CA ARG A 240 -23.24 1.73 12.18
C ARG A 240 -24.68 2.15 12.45
N LEU A 241 -24.86 3.27 13.14
CA LEU A 241 -26.17 3.88 13.27
C LEU A 241 -26.54 4.57 11.96
N LYS A 242 -27.70 4.22 11.40
CA LYS A 242 -28.25 4.93 10.25
C LYS A 242 -28.62 6.35 10.66
N THR A 243 -28.16 7.33 9.91
CA THR A 243 -28.57 8.74 10.08
C THR A 243 -29.72 9.05 9.11
N PRO A 244 -30.55 10.07 9.38
CA PRO A 244 -31.60 10.51 8.44
C PRO A 244 -31.06 10.99 7.09
N GLU A 245 -29.76 11.28 7.01
CA GLU A 245 -29.04 11.68 5.81
C GLU A 245 -28.58 10.47 4.98
N ASP A 246 -28.68 9.25 5.53
CA ASP A 246 -28.39 8.05 4.77
C ASP A 246 -29.47 7.85 3.69
N PRO A 247 -29.10 7.74 2.41
CA PRO A 247 -30.06 7.52 1.34
C PRO A 247 -30.85 6.23 1.60
N GLU A 248 -32.19 6.31 1.58
CA GLU A 248 -33.13 5.25 1.96
C GLU A 248 -33.01 3.93 1.15
N ASN A 249 -32.09 3.85 0.18
CA ASN A 249 -31.94 2.68 -0.69
C ASN A 249 -30.53 2.49 -1.26
N THR A 250 -29.49 2.84 -0.50
CA THR A 250 -28.11 2.46 -0.88
C THR A 250 -27.61 1.39 0.08
N GLU A 251 -28.13 0.18 -0.04
CA GLU A 251 -27.37 -0.99 0.39
C GLU A 251 -26.11 -1.03 -0.46
N MET A 252 -25.03 -0.45 0.06
CA MET A 252 -23.73 -0.68 -0.52
C MET A 252 -23.41 -2.15 -0.25
N ASP A 253 -23.31 -2.93 -1.33
CA ASP A 253 -22.84 -4.33 -1.33
C ASP A 253 -21.34 -4.37 -0.99
N ILE A 254 -21.02 -3.86 0.20
CA ILE A 254 -19.71 -3.79 0.80
C ILE A 254 -19.81 -4.54 2.10
N THR A 255 -19.09 -5.64 2.17
CA THR A 255 -18.97 -6.47 3.35
C THR A 255 -17.50 -6.73 3.59
N CYS A 256 -17.10 -6.67 4.86
CA CYS A 256 -15.76 -7.04 5.29
C CYS A 256 -15.82 -8.26 6.20
N LYS A 257 -14.78 -9.07 6.15
CA LYS A 257 -14.51 -10.20 7.03
C LYS A 257 -13.36 -9.84 7.96
N PHE A 258 -13.53 -10.16 9.23
CA PHE A 258 -12.50 -10.04 10.26
C PHE A 258 -12.52 -11.32 11.09
N GLY A 259 -11.58 -12.23 10.80
CA GLY A 259 -11.74 -13.64 11.16
C GLY A 259 -13.09 -14.19 10.65
N ASP A 260 -13.91 -14.65 11.59
CA ASP A 260 -15.26 -15.17 11.36
C ASP A 260 -16.34 -14.07 11.41
N LEU A 261 -16.01 -12.87 11.92
CA LEU A 261 -16.97 -11.76 12.01
C LEU A 261 -17.28 -11.20 10.62
N THR A 262 -18.53 -10.77 10.45
CA THR A 262 -19.01 -10.12 9.22
C THR A 262 -19.43 -8.69 9.54
N MET A 263 -18.79 -7.74 8.88
CA MET A 263 -19.01 -6.31 9.03
C MET A 263 -19.73 -5.79 7.78
N GLN A 264 -20.78 -5.01 7.98
CA GLN A 264 -21.43 -4.25 6.91
C GLN A 264 -20.73 -2.91 6.72
N TYR A 265 -21.00 -2.23 5.60
CA TYR A 265 -20.45 -0.90 5.35
C TYR A 265 -20.60 0.05 6.55
N GLY A 266 -19.47 0.59 6.99
CA GLY A 266 -19.34 1.54 8.08
C GLY A 266 -19.47 0.94 9.49
N ASP A 267 -19.70 -0.37 9.62
CA ASP A 267 -19.56 -1.05 10.91
C ASP A 267 -18.12 -0.90 11.43
N GLU A 268 -17.99 -0.87 12.75
CA GLU A 268 -16.70 -0.77 13.43
C GLU A 268 -16.44 -2.01 14.30
N LEU A 269 -15.16 -2.31 14.57
CA LEU A 269 -14.82 -3.29 15.61
C LEU A 269 -14.70 -2.59 16.96
N ILE A 270 -15.16 -3.28 18.02
CA ILE A 270 -14.90 -2.84 19.39
C ILE A 270 -13.38 -2.69 19.64
N GLN A 271 -12.99 -1.78 20.51
CA GLN A 271 -11.59 -1.55 20.88
C GLN A 271 -11.27 -2.16 22.25
N SER A 272 -9.97 -2.28 22.56
CA SER A 272 -9.47 -2.72 23.87
C SER A 272 -9.89 -4.12 24.30
N THR A 273 -9.99 -5.06 23.35
CA THR A 273 -10.21 -6.49 23.58
C THR A 273 -8.90 -7.23 23.87
N ASP A 274 -7.80 -6.76 23.28
CA ASP A 274 -6.40 -7.14 23.54
C ASP A 274 -5.44 -5.99 23.21
N TYR A 275 -4.12 -6.19 23.39
CA TYR A 275 -3.10 -5.19 23.10
C TYR A 275 -3.09 -4.72 21.64
N SER A 276 -3.42 -5.60 20.69
CA SER A 276 -3.46 -5.27 19.25
C SER A 276 -4.64 -4.37 18.88
N SER A 277 -5.67 -4.33 19.74
CA SER A 277 -6.89 -3.55 19.55
C SER A 277 -6.93 -2.25 20.37
N VAL A 278 -6.01 -2.04 21.31
CA VAL A 278 -5.94 -0.80 22.10
C VAL A 278 -5.56 0.35 21.19
N CYS A 279 -6.36 1.41 21.23
CA CYS A 279 -6.17 2.59 20.37
C CYS A 279 -6.14 2.27 18.87
N VAL A 280 -6.81 1.20 18.43
CA VAL A 280 -6.93 0.86 17.00
C VAL A 280 -8.39 0.90 16.59
N LYS A 281 -8.72 1.85 15.70
CA LYS A 281 -10.04 1.94 15.09
C LYS A 281 -10.06 1.14 13.81
N CYS A 282 -11.01 0.21 13.69
CA CYS A 282 -11.21 -0.56 12.46
C CYS A 282 -12.61 -0.32 11.90
N VAL A 283 -12.72 0.02 10.61
CA VAL A 283 -13.98 0.33 9.94
C VAL A 283 -14.08 -0.47 8.64
N CYS A 284 -15.27 -0.99 8.34
CA CYS A 284 -15.52 -1.61 7.03
C CYS A 284 -15.90 -0.56 5.98
N GLU A 285 -14.93 -0.07 5.22
CA GLU A 285 -15.16 0.96 4.20
C GLU A 285 -15.14 0.38 2.78
N VAL A 286 -14.20 -0.54 2.51
CA VAL A 286 -14.05 -1.27 1.25
C VAL A 286 -13.58 -2.69 1.59
N GLY A 287 -14.35 -3.68 1.17
CA GLY A 287 -14.04 -5.10 1.43
C GLY A 287 -12.93 -5.66 0.53
N PRO A 288 -12.37 -6.84 0.88
CA PRO A 288 -12.92 -7.80 1.84
C PRO A 288 -12.48 -7.70 3.31
N VAL A 289 -11.48 -6.91 3.69
CA VAL A 289 -11.05 -6.77 5.11
C VAL A 289 -11.27 -5.33 5.60
N PRO A 290 -11.48 -5.09 6.91
CA PRO A 290 -11.63 -3.72 7.41
C PRO A 290 -10.31 -2.94 7.33
N THR A 291 -10.41 -1.61 7.18
CA THR A 291 -9.28 -0.70 7.37
C THR A 291 -9.06 -0.51 8.86
N CYS A 292 -7.86 -0.78 9.38
CA CYS A 292 -7.54 -0.50 10.78
C CYS A 292 -6.48 0.59 10.90
N GLN A 293 -6.69 1.58 11.77
CA GLN A 293 -5.75 2.67 11.98
C GLN A 293 -5.61 3.00 13.45
N ARG A 294 -4.38 3.28 13.88
CA ARG A 294 -4.11 3.76 15.23
C ARG A 294 -4.72 5.14 15.42
N LEU A 295 -5.39 5.33 16.55
CA LEU A 295 -5.85 6.63 17.01
C LEU A 295 -4.64 7.51 17.38
N PRO A 296 -4.75 8.84 17.25
CA PRO A 296 -3.73 9.76 17.76
C PRO A 296 -3.50 9.57 19.26
N ASP A 297 -2.26 9.72 19.72
CA ASP A 297 -1.91 9.63 21.15
C ASP A 297 -2.67 10.66 22.02
N SER A 298 -3.10 11.77 21.43
CA SER A 298 -3.94 12.78 22.09
C SER A 298 -5.37 12.31 22.36
N GLU A 299 -5.85 11.32 21.59
CA GLU A 299 -7.20 10.77 21.72
C GLU A 299 -7.19 9.47 22.52
N CYS A 300 -6.12 8.67 22.41
CA CYS A 300 -6.03 7.38 23.06
C CYS A 300 -4.61 7.08 23.54
N ASP A 301 -4.50 6.71 24.82
CA ASP A 301 -3.25 6.35 25.47
C ASP A 301 -3.17 4.82 25.57
N VAL A 302 -2.23 4.22 24.83
CA VAL A 302 -2.05 2.76 24.78
C VAL A 302 -1.69 2.13 26.14
N THR A 303 -1.29 2.94 27.13
CA THR A 303 -1.02 2.46 28.50
C THR A 303 -2.26 2.46 29.39
N LYS A 304 -3.37 3.07 28.93
CA LYS A 304 -4.63 3.20 29.67
C LYS A 304 -5.71 2.36 29.01
N HIS A 305 -5.69 1.07 29.28
CA HIS A 305 -6.74 0.13 28.87
C HIS A 305 -7.23 -0.69 30.08
N PRO A 306 -8.48 -1.20 30.05
CA PRO A 306 -8.91 -2.23 31.00
C PRO A 306 -7.99 -3.45 30.93
N PRO A 307 -7.84 -4.24 32.02
CA PRO A 307 -7.16 -5.52 31.94
C PRO A 307 -7.78 -6.39 30.84
N PHE A 308 -6.95 -7.00 30.01
CA PHE A 308 -7.43 -7.95 29.01
C PHE A 308 -7.99 -9.18 29.76
N GLY A 309 -9.24 -9.55 29.47
CA GLY A 309 -9.85 -10.72 30.08
C GLY A 309 -9.21 -11.99 29.53
N ASP A 310 -8.84 -12.92 30.42
CA ASP A 310 -8.34 -14.26 30.06
C ASP A 310 -9.26 -15.00 29.09
#